data_AF-A0A1W9N265-F1
#
_entry.id   AF-A0A1W9N265-F1
#
_cell.length_a   1.000
_cell.length_b   1.000
_cell.length_c   1.000
_cell.angle_alpha   90.00
_cell.angle_beta   90.00
_cell.angle_gamma   90.00
#
_symmetry.space_group_name_H-M   'P 1'
#
loop_
_entity.id
_entity.type
_entity.pdbx_description
1 polymer ?
#
loop_
_entity_poly.entity_id
_entity_poly.type
_entity_poly.pdbx_seq_one_letter_code
_entity_poly.pdbx_strand_id
1 'polypeptide(L)'
;MRKFSSYGPVDKDLHFYVLREALIQKAYTHLTGENPEKGGHYITVWAPRQCGKTWAMNEVFYRLMKDERFSVLSLSVEYLKMQTDAHCIVQSLGEKIINDLKLKNISVRTPDDFHILFLKGVLGKPLILILDEFDALPEEAVSGIAGIFRNIYNTRQKDPNPSAQKEYLLHGLALIGVRSVLGVENVKGSPFNVQRSLRIPNLTHQEVESMFRWYEQESGQEVKREVIDRVFYETQGQPGLVSWFGELLTEGYEDYLPNPEKPITAEDFEDVYTDAVDVLPNNTILNIISKAKQEPYKHLMLELFRTREKVHFKFDDFRLNFLYMNGAVSREKDEDKKSYIRFSCPFVQKRLFNYFSHELFYDMGSIYEPFEDVEDIVTEATLNVKNLMRRYEKYLQKNREWLLKEAPRRSDLKIYEAVFHFNLYEYLIRFFGSYKTKVWPEFPTGNGKVDILIEHGGVLYALEIKSYKDKPAYSQALAQAAEYARKLNLTVIYLVVFVEYINEEYRNRYENDYQDKESSVTVVPVFVATGN
;
A
#
# COMPACT_ATOMS: atom_id res chain seq x y z
N MET A 1 -16.25 24.55 -9.53
CA MET A 1 -16.51 23.17 -9.08
C MET A 1 -15.22 22.65 -8.50
N ARG A 2 -15.29 21.96 -7.35
CA ARG A 2 -14.14 21.28 -6.78
C ARG A 2 -13.72 20.09 -7.64
N LYS A 3 -12.49 19.63 -7.42
CA LYS A 3 -11.86 18.53 -8.15
C LYS A 3 -11.32 17.48 -7.19
N PHE A 4 -11.20 16.24 -7.66
CA PHE A 4 -10.37 15.28 -6.93
C PHE A 4 -8.91 15.67 -7.14
N SER A 5 -8.08 15.50 -6.11
CA SER A 5 -6.66 15.82 -6.22
C SER A 5 -5.83 14.84 -5.43
N SER A 6 -4.89 14.21 -6.13
CA SER A 6 -3.90 13.29 -5.56
C SER A 6 -2.52 13.95 -5.37
N TYR A 7 -2.39 15.24 -5.67
CA TYR A 7 -1.12 15.94 -5.73
C TYR A 7 -1.05 17.12 -4.74
N GLY A 8 0.03 17.17 -3.97
CA GLY A 8 0.31 18.28 -3.07
C GLY A 8 -0.70 18.41 -1.91
N PRO A 9 -0.71 19.57 -1.23
CA PRO A 9 -1.67 19.83 -0.17
C PRO A 9 -3.08 20.06 -0.74
N VAL A 10 -4.09 19.57 -0.02
CA VAL A 10 -5.49 19.81 -0.37
C VAL A 10 -5.86 21.27 -0.10
N ASP A 11 -6.38 21.94 -1.12
CA ASP A 11 -7.04 23.23 -1.00
C ASP A 11 -8.55 23.00 -0.84
N LYS A 12 -9.16 23.51 0.23
CA LYS A 12 -10.58 23.28 0.54
C LYS A 12 -11.55 24.01 -0.40
N ASP A 13 -11.08 25.03 -1.10
CA ASP A 13 -11.89 25.78 -2.04
C ASP A 13 -11.86 25.11 -3.42
N LEU A 14 -10.81 24.36 -3.71
CA LEU A 14 -10.58 23.75 -5.03
C LEU A 14 -10.75 22.23 -5.06
N HIS A 15 -10.59 21.52 -3.94
CA HIS A 15 -10.55 20.06 -3.92
C HIS A 15 -11.61 19.43 -3.01
N PHE A 16 -12.04 18.21 -3.35
CA PHE A 16 -12.85 17.37 -2.46
C PHE A 16 -11.99 16.79 -1.33
N TYR A 17 -12.53 16.77 -0.11
CA TYR A 17 -11.81 16.30 1.07
C TYR A 17 -12.76 15.77 2.15
N VAL A 18 -12.20 15.10 3.15
CA VAL A 18 -12.94 14.58 4.31
C VAL A 18 -12.56 15.33 5.57
N LEU A 19 -13.52 15.76 6.38
CA LEU A 19 -13.23 16.64 7.52
C LEU A 19 -12.42 15.98 8.65
N ARG A 20 -12.58 14.67 8.90
CA ARG A 20 -11.86 13.93 9.97
C ARG A 20 -11.83 14.61 11.35
N GLU A 21 -12.94 15.24 11.74
CA GLU A 21 -13.00 16.11 12.93
C GLU A 21 -12.51 15.44 14.21
N ALA A 22 -12.87 14.16 14.45
CA ALA A 22 -12.43 13.42 15.62
C ALA A 22 -10.90 13.23 15.68
N LEU A 23 -10.26 12.98 14.53
CA LEU A 23 -8.81 12.85 14.43
C LEU A 23 -8.11 14.19 14.68
N ILE A 24 -8.61 15.26 14.06
CA ILE A 24 -8.09 16.62 14.23
C ILE A 24 -8.27 17.06 15.69
N GLN A 25 -9.43 16.83 16.29
CA GLN A 25 -9.70 17.14 17.69
C GLN A 25 -8.75 16.39 18.62
N LYS A 26 -8.50 15.10 18.35
CA LYS A 26 -7.57 14.30 19.14
C LYS A 26 -6.14 14.85 19.07
N ALA A 27 -5.66 15.18 17.87
CA ALA A 27 -4.34 15.77 17.67
C ALA A 27 -4.21 17.15 18.34
N TYR A 28 -5.20 18.03 18.15
CA TYR A 28 -5.30 19.33 18.80
C TYR A 28 -5.23 19.17 20.33
N THR A 29 -6.06 18.29 20.90
CA THR A 29 -6.09 18.03 22.36
C THR A 29 -4.77 17.46 22.88
N HIS A 30 -4.08 16.62 22.09
CA HIS A 30 -2.75 16.16 22.48
C HIS A 30 -1.74 17.31 22.52
N LEU A 31 -1.75 18.20 21.54
CA LEU A 31 -0.80 19.31 21.47
C LEU A 31 -1.07 20.41 22.50
N THR A 32 -2.33 20.72 22.80
CA THR A 32 -2.71 21.72 23.81
C THR A 32 -2.77 21.16 25.24
N GLY A 33 -2.86 19.83 25.37
CA GLY A 33 -3.16 19.16 26.64
C GLY A 33 -4.63 19.24 27.02
N GLU A 34 -5.07 18.31 27.89
CA GLU A 34 -6.42 18.30 28.48
C GLU A 34 -6.63 19.52 29.39
N ASN A 35 -5.55 19.99 30.03
CA ASN A 35 -5.51 21.26 30.73
C ASN A 35 -4.36 22.11 30.18
N PRO A 36 -4.64 23.08 29.30
CA PRO A 36 -3.65 23.96 28.67
C PRO A 36 -2.75 24.74 29.65
N GLU A 37 -3.25 25.04 30.85
CA GLU A 37 -2.43 25.71 31.87
C GLU A 37 -1.37 24.78 32.47
N LYS A 38 -1.58 23.46 32.46
CA LYS A 38 -0.58 22.49 32.96
C LYS A 38 0.47 22.14 31.90
N GLY A 39 0.06 22.04 30.63
CA GLY A 39 0.95 21.80 29.50
C GLY A 39 0.39 20.82 28.48
N GLY A 40 0.96 20.86 27.28
CA GLY A 40 0.67 19.95 26.19
C GLY A 40 1.56 18.71 26.16
N HIS A 41 1.36 17.88 25.13
CA HIS A 41 2.15 16.68 24.90
C HIS A 41 3.05 16.82 23.67
N TYR A 42 4.13 16.06 23.69
CA TYR A 42 4.94 15.82 22.51
C TYR A 42 4.45 14.53 21.86
N ILE A 43 4.16 14.58 20.57
CA ILE A 43 3.56 13.47 19.82
C ILE A 43 4.37 13.15 18.59
N THR A 44 4.33 11.88 18.20
CA THR A 44 4.69 11.48 16.85
C THR A 44 3.46 11.19 16.04
N VAL A 45 3.48 11.63 14.79
CA VAL A 45 2.42 11.40 13.83
C VAL A 45 2.95 10.47 12.76
N TRP A 46 2.29 9.33 12.57
CA TRP A 46 2.76 8.33 11.61
C TRP A 46 1.60 7.67 10.87
N ALA A 47 1.91 7.29 9.64
CA ALA A 47 1.13 6.49 8.73
C ALA A 47 2.03 6.15 7.53
N PRO A 48 1.71 5.12 6.75
CA PRO A 48 2.36 4.89 5.47
C PRO A 48 2.38 6.14 4.58
N ARG A 49 3.25 6.13 3.57
CA ARG A 49 3.29 7.18 2.54
C ARG A 49 1.90 7.36 1.91
N GLN A 50 1.55 8.60 1.56
CA GLN A 50 0.29 8.95 0.90
C GLN A 50 -1.00 8.62 1.67
N CYS A 51 -0.95 8.59 3.01
CA CYS A 51 -2.12 8.46 3.89
C CYS A 51 -2.72 9.79 4.38
N GLY A 52 -2.39 10.93 3.77
CA GLY A 52 -2.94 12.24 4.15
C GLY A 52 -2.42 12.81 5.48
N LYS A 53 -1.16 12.49 5.85
CA LYS A 53 -0.54 12.95 7.11
C LYS A 53 -0.43 14.47 7.19
N THR A 54 0.24 15.05 6.21
CA THR A 54 0.47 16.50 6.09
C THR A 54 -0.85 17.25 6.06
N TRP A 55 -1.83 16.76 5.30
CA TRP A 55 -3.17 17.36 5.28
C TRP A 55 -3.82 17.40 6.67
N ALA A 56 -3.89 16.26 7.37
CA ALA A 56 -4.51 16.21 8.69
C ALA A 56 -3.78 17.11 9.71
N MET A 57 -2.45 17.23 9.61
CA MET A 57 -1.66 18.09 10.50
C MET A 57 -1.74 19.57 10.12
N ASN A 58 -1.94 19.92 8.85
CA ASN A 58 -2.23 21.28 8.42
C ASN A 58 -3.59 21.74 8.97
N GLU A 59 -4.59 20.87 9.00
CA GLU A 59 -5.87 21.16 9.63
C GLU A 59 -5.75 21.44 11.13
N VAL A 60 -4.94 20.63 11.82
CA VAL A 60 -4.61 20.87 13.23
C VAL A 60 -3.87 22.19 13.39
N PHE A 61 -2.92 22.51 12.51
CA PHE A 61 -2.19 23.77 12.50
C PHE A 61 -3.13 24.97 12.33
N TYR A 62 -4.01 24.98 11.32
CA TYR A 62 -4.96 26.07 11.10
C TYR A 62 -5.92 26.26 12.27
N ARG A 63 -6.30 25.17 12.94
CA ARG A 63 -7.10 25.25 14.16
C ARG A 63 -6.31 25.83 15.33
N LEU A 64 -5.05 25.42 15.50
CA LEU A 64 -4.17 25.95 16.55
C LEU A 64 -3.85 27.43 16.33
N MET A 65 -3.71 27.89 15.09
CA MET A 65 -3.47 29.30 14.75
C MET A 65 -4.58 30.24 15.23
N LYS A 66 -5.81 29.73 15.40
CA LYS A 66 -6.94 30.50 15.95
C LYS A 66 -6.93 30.56 17.49
N ASP A 67 -6.02 29.83 18.13
CA ASP A 67 -5.89 29.78 19.59
C ASP A 67 -4.81 30.77 20.06
N GLU A 68 -5.26 31.92 20.56
CA GLU A 68 -4.39 33.05 20.92
C GLU A 68 -3.39 32.73 22.05
N ARG A 69 -3.66 31.69 22.85
CA ARG A 69 -2.82 31.24 23.96
C ARG A 69 -1.44 30.76 23.49
N PHE A 70 -1.32 30.33 22.22
CA PHE A 70 -0.12 29.71 21.69
C PHE A 70 0.49 30.51 20.54
N SER A 71 1.80 30.54 20.45
CA SER A 71 2.51 30.69 19.17
C SER A 71 2.50 29.33 18.50
N VAL A 72 2.28 29.29 17.19
CA VAL A 72 2.22 28.03 16.44
C VAL A 72 3.13 28.13 15.24
N LEU A 73 3.99 27.14 15.05
CA LEU A 73 4.91 27.07 13.92
C LEU A 73 4.86 25.68 13.30
N SER A 74 4.76 25.62 11.97
CA SER A 74 4.83 24.38 11.20
C SER A 74 5.92 24.51 10.14
N LEU A 75 6.84 23.54 10.08
CA LEU A 75 7.99 23.53 9.17
C LEU A 75 8.17 22.13 8.59
N SER A 76 8.44 22.02 7.30
CA SER A 76 9.03 20.79 6.73
C SER A 76 10.55 20.85 6.86
N VAL A 77 11.17 19.74 7.27
CA VAL A 77 12.64 19.61 7.32
C VAL A 77 13.21 18.87 6.10
N GLU A 78 12.40 18.57 5.09
CA GLU A 78 12.83 17.83 3.89
C GLU A 78 13.99 18.51 3.16
N TYR A 79 14.03 19.84 3.17
CA TYR A 79 15.08 20.62 2.50
C TYR A 79 16.48 20.34 3.07
N LEU A 80 16.58 19.73 4.26
CA LEU A 80 17.83 19.33 4.91
C LEU A 80 18.23 17.87 4.62
N LYS A 81 17.46 17.11 3.83
CA LYS A 81 17.70 15.67 3.59
C LYS A 81 19.07 15.33 2.99
N MET A 82 19.67 16.26 2.26
CA MET A 82 20.98 16.09 1.63
C MET A 82 22.14 16.50 2.55
N GLN A 83 21.84 17.16 3.68
CA GLN A 83 22.86 17.52 4.66
C GLN A 83 23.14 16.29 5.53
N THR A 84 24.42 15.95 5.70
CA THR A 84 24.86 14.82 6.52
C THR A 84 25.38 15.25 7.88
N ASP A 85 25.81 16.50 8.03
CA ASP A 85 26.29 17.03 9.29
C ASP A 85 25.12 17.44 10.21
N ALA A 86 24.97 16.73 11.33
CA ALA A 86 23.98 17.01 12.35
C ALA A 86 24.10 18.44 12.92
N HIS A 87 25.31 19.00 13.02
CA HIS A 87 25.50 20.38 13.50
C HIS A 87 24.90 21.39 12.53
N CYS A 88 25.20 21.26 11.24
CA CYS A 88 24.64 22.13 10.20
C CYS A 88 23.11 22.03 10.12
N ILE A 89 22.55 20.83 10.34
CA ILE A 89 21.09 20.62 10.38
C ILE A 89 20.48 21.40 11.55
N VAL A 90 21.03 21.25 12.75
CA VAL A 90 20.51 21.93 13.96
C VAL A 90 20.62 23.45 13.83
N GLN A 91 21.74 23.95 13.30
CA GLN A 91 21.92 25.38 13.02
C GLN A 91 20.88 25.88 12.01
N SER A 92 20.73 25.21 10.86
CA SER A 92 19.80 25.62 9.81
C SER A 92 18.34 25.58 10.27
N LEU A 93 17.97 24.56 11.06
CA LEU A 93 16.64 24.46 11.66
C LEU A 93 16.42 25.58 12.68
N GLY A 94 17.42 25.86 13.53
CA GLY A 94 17.39 26.93 14.51
C GLY A 94 17.22 28.30 13.86
N GLU A 95 18.00 28.61 12.82
CA GLU A 95 17.89 29.84 12.04
C GLU A 95 16.51 29.99 11.39
N LYS A 96 15.96 28.90 10.85
CA LYS A 96 14.61 28.91 10.29
C LYS A 96 13.55 29.24 11.34
N ILE A 97 13.63 28.62 12.53
CA ILE A 97 12.73 28.91 13.66
C ILE A 97 12.87 30.38 14.10
N ILE A 98 14.10 30.89 14.21
CA ILE A 98 14.37 32.30 14.56
C ILE A 98 13.68 33.24 13.58
N ASN A 99 13.86 33.01 12.28
CA ASN A 99 13.30 33.85 11.23
C ASN A 99 11.77 33.81 11.21
N ASP A 100 11.18 32.60 11.26
CA ASP A 100 9.73 32.43 11.14
C ASP A 100 8.98 32.92 12.39
N LEU A 101 9.60 32.82 13.58
CA LEU A 101 9.06 33.41 14.83
C LEU A 101 9.49 34.87 15.05
N LYS A 102 10.33 35.43 14.17
CA LYS A 102 10.88 36.80 14.26
C LYS A 102 11.58 37.07 15.61
N LEU A 103 12.34 36.09 16.10
CA LEU A 103 13.11 36.20 17.34
C LEU A 103 14.27 37.18 17.13
N LYS A 104 14.51 38.05 18.11
CA LYS A 104 15.56 39.09 18.04
C LYS A 104 16.73 38.74 18.95
N ASN A 105 17.93 39.14 18.53
CA ASN A 105 19.17 39.05 19.32
C ASN A 105 19.54 37.62 19.76
N ILE A 106 19.23 36.62 18.95
CA ILE A 106 19.57 35.22 19.22
C ILE A 106 20.13 34.54 17.97
N SER A 107 21.05 33.60 18.17
CA SER A 107 21.65 32.80 17.10
C SER A 107 21.98 31.41 17.64
N VAL A 108 21.75 30.37 16.84
CA VAL A 108 22.18 29.00 17.18
C VAL A 108 23.54 28.77 16.54
N ARG A 109 24.61 28.79 17.33
CA ARG A 109 25.99 28.59 16.82
C ARG A 109 26.46 27.16 17.00
N THR A 110 25.94 26.48 18.01
CA THR A 110 26.21 25.09 18.33
C THR A 110 24.89 24.36 18.55
N PRO A 111 24.85 23.02 18.44
CA PRO A 111 23.66 22.25 18.77
C PRO A 111 23.17 22.47 20.21
N ASP A 112 24.08 22.74 21.14
CA ASP A 112 23.74 23.05 22.53
C ASP A 112 22.95 24.36 22.66
N ASP A 113 23.16 25.33 21.76
CA ASP A 113 22.39 26.58 21.77
C ASP A 113 20.92 26.39 21.37
N PHE A 114 20.57 25.25 20.74
CA PHE A 114 19.24 25.04 20.16
C PHE A 114 18.14 25.06 21.21
N HIS A 115 18.40 24.59 22.44
CA HIS A 115 17.39 24.61 23.51
C HIS A 115 17.02 26.05 23.94
N ILE A 116 17.93 27.01 23.76
CA ILE A 116 17.77 28.40 24.19
C ILE A 116 16.58 29.05 23.46
N LEU A 117 16.34 28.67 22.21
CA LEU A 117 15.19 29.14 21.40
C LEU A 117 13.85 28.95 22.10
N PHE A 118 13.76 27.98 23.02
CA PHE A 118 12.52 27.60 23.69
C PHE A 118 12.40 28.17 25.10
N LEU A 119 13.33 29.00 25.57
CA LEU A 119 13.26 29.61 26.89
C LEU A 119 12.25 30.76 26.93
N LYS A 120 11.65 30.99 28.11
CA LYS A 120 10.74 32.12 28.39
C LYS A 120 11.36 33.50 28.14
N GLY A 121 12.69 33.64 28.29
CA GLY A 121 13.39 34.88 27.97
C GLY A 121 13.43 35.20 26.47
N VAL A 122 13.15 34.21 25.62
CA VAL A 122 13.23 34.30 24.16
C VAL A 122 11.83 34.28 23.54
N LEU A 123 10.97 33.38 24.01
CA LEU A 123 9.58 33.27 23.57
C LEU A 123 8.65 34.11 24.46
N GLY A 124 7.77 34.90 23.85
CA GLY A 124 6.79 35.70 24.59
C GLY A 124 5.56 34.94 25.08
N LYS A 125 5.27 33.78 24.48
CA LYS A 125 4.13 32.91 24.84
C LYS A 125 4.44 31.43 24.55
N PRO A 126 3.71 30.49 25.16
CA PRO A 126 3.80 29.06 24.86
C PRO A 126 3.82 28.74 23.35
N LEU A 127 4.77 27.92 22.90
CA LEU A 127 4.94 27.52 21.50
C LEU A 127 4.44 26.10 21.26
N ILE A 128 3.68 25.90 20.19
CA ILE A 128 3.41 24.59 19.61
C ILE A 128 4.17 24.48 18.29
N LEU A 129 5.07 23.51 18.20
CA LEU A 129 5.92 23.28 17.03
C LEU A 129 5.47 22.02 16.29
N ILE A 130 5.34 22.09 14.97
CA ILE A 130 5.06 20.95 14.10
C ILE A 130 6.24 20.84 13.13
N LEU A 131 6.93 19.69 13.14
CA LEU A 131 8.00 19.38 12.20
C LEU A 131 7.52 18.25 11.28
N ASP A 132 7.27 18.58 10.02
CA ASP A 132 6.92 17.63 8.97
C ASP A 132 8.16 17.00 8.34
N GLU A 133 8.02 15.76 7.85
CA GLU A 133 9.08 14.96 7.23
C GLU A 133 10.34 14.83 8.08
N PHE A 134 10.18 14.65 9.40
CA PHE A 134 11.30 14.57 10.33
C PHE A 134 12.15 13.30 10.12
N ASP A 135 11.63 12.28 9.46
CA ASP A 135 12.35 11.09 9.00
C ASP A 135 13.21 11.31 7.75
N ALA A 136 13.14 12.49 7.11
CA ALA A 136 14.04 12.87 6.03
C ALA A 136 15.47 13.20 6.52
N LEU A 137 15.64 13.47 7.82
CA LEU A 137 16.93 13.80 8.42
C LEU A 137 17.78 12.54 8.68
N PRO A 138 19.13 12.66 8.64
CA PRO A 138 20.03 11.59 9.09
C PRO A 138 19.76 11.20 10.55
N GLU A 139 19.98 9.91 10.88
CA GLU A 139 19.67 9.35 12.19
C GLU A 139 20.36 10.10 13.35
N GLU A 140 21.62 10.51 13.16
CA GLU A 140 22.37 11.26 14.18
C GLU A 140 21.71 12.61 14.50
N ALA A 141 21.25 13.33 13.48
CA ALA A 141 20.57 14.61 13.64
C ALA A 141 19.22 14.45 14.33
N VAL A 142 18.44 13.45 13.92
CA VAL A 142 17.18 13.08 14.56
C VAL A 142 17.41 12.77 16.04
N SER A 143 18.38 11.93 16.36
CA SER A 143 18.69 11.53 17.74
C SER A 143 19.08 12.72 18.61
N GLY A 144 19.96 13.60 18.10
CA GLY A 144 20.38 14.82 18.79
C GLY A 144 19.21 15.77 19.06
N ILE A 145 18.42 16.10 18.02
CA ILE A 145 17.27 17.01 18.14
C ILE A 145 16.20 16.43 19.09
N ALA A 146 15.89 15.14 18.97
CA ALA A 146 14.93 14.47 19.83
C ALA A 146 15.39 14.45 21.30
N GLY A 147 16.69 14.28 21.55
CA GLY A 147 17.28 14.36 22.89
C GLY A 147 17.06 15.73 23.54
N ILE A 148 17.27 16.82 22.78
CA ILE A 148 17.04 18.19 23.26
C ILE A 148 15.57 18.41 23.61
N PHE A 149 14.66 18.03 22.71
CA PHE A 149 13.23 18.13 22.97
C PHE A 149 12.80 17.32 24.19
N ARG A 150 13.32 16.10 24.37
CA ARG A 150 13.04 15.30 25.57
C ARG A 150 13.51 15.98 26.85
N ASN A 151 14.69 16.59 26.86
CA ASN A 151 15.18 17.35 28.01
C ASN A 151 14.21 18.49 28.36
N ILE A 152 13.83 19.29 27.36
CA ILE A 152 12.86 20.38 27.52
C ILE A 152 11.54 19.88 28.11
N TYR A 153 11.00 18.78 27.57
CA TYR A 153 9.74 18.21 28.06
C TYR A 153 9.84 17.80 29.54
N ASN A 154 10.91 17.08 29.92
CA ASN A 154 11.09 16.60 31.29
C ASN A 154 11.26 17.76 32.28
N THR A 155 11.98 18.81 31.92
CA THR A 155 12.11 20.02 32.73
C THR A 155 10.76 20.69 32.91
N ARG A 156 9.99 20.86 31.83
CA ARG A 156 8.63 21.41 31.89
C ARG A 156 7.67 20.59 32.75
N GLN A 157 7.80 19.26 32.81
CA GLN A 157 6.92 18.42 33.64
C GLN A 157 7.23 18.55 35.14
N LYS A 158 8.47 18.89 35.52
CA LYS A 158 8.86 19.12 36.92
C LYS A 158 8.52 20.52 37.40
N ASP A 159 8.32 21.46 36.48
CA ASP A 159 7.94 22.83 36.76
C ASP A 159 6.42 22.94 37.09
N PRO A 160 6.05 23.31 38.34
CA PRO A 160 4.66 23.38 38.76
C PRO A 160 3.93 24.64 38.26
N ASN A 161 4.66 25.60 37.68
CA ASN A 161 4.07 26.86 37.23
C ASN A 161 3.10 26.64 36.04
N PRO A 162 2.15 27.58 35.82
CA PRO A 162 1.33 27.58 34.61
C PRO A 162 2.19 27.59 33.34
N SER A 163 1.70 27.01 32.25
CA SER A 163 2.49 26.74 31.04
C SER A 163 3.19 27.97 30.46
N ALA A 164 2.58 29.15 30.56
CA ALA A 164 3.15 30.43 30.10
C ALA A 164 4.24 30.99 31.04
N GLN A 165 4.34 30.47 32.25
CA GLN A 165 5.27 30.94 33.27
C GLN A 165 6.48 30.03 33.46
N LYS A 166 6.45 28.82 32.89
CA LYS A 166 7.52 27.82 32.95
C LYS A 166 8.83 28.31 32.34
N GLU A 167 9.95 27.71 32.76
CA GLU A 167 11.31 28.03 32.24
C GLU A 167 11.40 27.91 30.71
N TYR A 168 11.02 26.76 30.19
CA TYR A 168 10.87 26.52 28.75
C TYR A 168 9.42 26.73 28.36
N LEU A 169 9.16 27.30 27.19
CA LEU A 169 7.83 27.58 26.64
C LEU A 169 7.45 26.69 25.44
N LEU A 170 8.27 25.71 25.04
CA LEU A 170 7.84 24.69 24.06
C LEU A 170 6.74 23.82 24.68
N HIS A 171 5.48 24.17 24.42
CA HIS A 171 4.30 23.63 25.06
C HIS A 171 3.84 22.31 24.44
N GLY A 172 3.85 22.23 23.11
CA GLY A 172 3.48 21.05 22.35
C GLY A 172 4.42 20.86 21.17
N LEU A 173 4.61 19.61 20.76
CA LEU A 173 5.47 19.25 19.64
C LEU A 173 4.84 18.11 18.85
N ALA A 174 4.72 18.25 17.54
CA ALA A 174 4.42 17.14 16.64
C ALA A 174 5.62 16.86 15.75
N LEU A 175 6.11 15.62 15.75
CA LEU A 175 7.09 15.15 14.78
C LEU A 175 6.41 14.17 13.82
N ILE A 176 6.37 14.49 12.53
CA ILE A 176 5.70 13.68 11.50
C ILE A 176 6.74 12.81 10.78
N GLY A 177 6.41 11.53 10.54
CA GLY A 177 7.26 10.60 9.78
C GLY A 177 8.18 9.69 10.62
N VAL A 178 8.27 9.91 11.92
CA VAL A 178 9.36 9.47 12.82
C VAL A 178 9.35 7.99 13.24
N ARG A 179 8.68 7.08 12.51
CA ARG A 179 8.45 5.73 13.03
C ARG A 179 9.72 4.87 13.14
N SER A 180 10.75 5.11 12.32
CA SER A 180 12.07 4.46 12.42
C SER A 180 12.79 4.75 13.75
N VAL A 181 12.52 5.90 14.37
CA VAL A 181 13.18 6.42 15.58
C VAL A 181 12.51 5.91 16.87
N LEU A 182 11.41 5.15 16.74
CA LEU A 182 10.67 4.57 17.86
C LEU A 182 11.38 3.37 18.54
N GLY A 183 12.66 3.11 18.20
CA GLY A 183 13.54 2.22 18.97
C GLY A 183 13.87 0.88 18.33
N VAL A 184 13.67 0.69 17.03
CA VAL A 184 14.02 -0.57 16.34
C VAL A 184 15.49 -0.59 15.89
N GLU A 185 16.09 0.58 15.60
CA GLU A 185 17.49 0.66 15.11
C GLU A 185 18.45 1.36 16.08
N ASN A 186 17.94 2.04 17.11
CA ASN A 186 18.78 2.75 18.08
C ASN A 186 19.27 1.81 19.20
N VAL A 187 20.54 1.38 19.12
CA VAL A 187 21.25 0.56 20.12
C VAL A 187 21.23 1.18 21.53
N LYS A 188 20.99 2.50 21.65
CA LYS A 188 20.97 3.25 22.92
C LYS A 188 19.56 3.51 23.49
N GLY A 189 18.50 2.93 22.89
CA GLY A 189 17.10 3.16 23.26
C GLY A 189 16.48 4.39 22.59
N SER A 190 15.14 4.48 22.54
CA SER A 190 14.46 5.59 21.85
C SER A 190 14.77 6.95 22.52
N PRO A 191 15.32 7.93 21.79
CA PRO A 191 15.61 9.25 22.34
C PRO A 191 14.34 10.00 22.75
N PHE A 192 13.16 9.53 22.31
CA PHE A 192 11.87 10.22 22.45
C PHE A 192 10.78 9.38 23.14
N ASN A 193 11.14 8.61 24.18
CA ASN A 193 10.21 7.71 24.91
C ASN A 193 9.21 8.43 25.85
N VAL A 194 8.72 9.63 25.50
CA VAL A 194 7.81 10.45 26.32
C VAL A 194 6.50 10.81 25.59
N GLN A 195 6.21 10.08 24.51
CA GLN A 195 5.29 10.52 23.46
C GLN A 195 3.95 9.76 23.45
N ARG A 196 2.88 10.49 23.08
CA ARG A 196 1.66 9.85 22.54
C ARG A 196 1.87 9.65 21.04
N SER A 197 1.51 8.47 20.53
CA SER A 197 1.63 8.16 19.11
C SER A 197 0.28 8.32 18.40
N LEU A 198 0.24 9.16 17.38
CA LEU A 198 -0.95 9.42 16.57
C LEU A 198 -0.81 8.71 15.22
N ARG A 199 -1.57 7.63 15.05
CA ARG A 199 -1.71 6.95 13.76
C ARG A 199 -2.79 7.62 12.91
N ILE A 200 -2.48 7.92 11.65
CA ILE A 200 -3.47 8.39 10.68
C ILE A 200 -3.94 7.20 9.83
N PRO A 201 -5.24 6.83 9.87
CA PRO A 201 -5.77 5.71 9.09
C PRO A 201 -6.07 6.10 7.64
N ASN A 202 -6.23 5.09 6.79
CA ASN A 202 -6.88 5.24 5.47
C ASN A 202 -8.33 5.72 5.63
N LEU A 203 -8.91 6.18 4.53
CA LEU A 203 -10.32 6.57 4.47
C LEU A 203 -11.21 5.37 4.76
N THR A 204 -12.31 5.60 5.47
CA THR A 204 -13.39 4.61 5.55
C THR A 204 -14.19 4.60 4.26
N HIS A 205 -14.96 3.53 4.03
CA HIS A 205 -15.87 3.47 2.89
C HIS A 205 -16.85 4.66 2.87
N GLN A 206 -17.43 5.00 4.04
CA GLN A 206 -18.32 6.16 4.18
C GLN A 206 -17.62 7.50 3.86
N GLU A 207 -16.34 7.64 4.23
CA GLU A 207 -15.54 8.82 3.90
C GLU A 207 -15.32 8.93 2.38
N VAL A 208 -15.01 7.82 1.71
CA VAL A 208 -14.88 7.77 0.24
C VAL A 208 -16.21 8.07 -0.44
N GLU A 209 -17.30 7.43 0.00
CA GLU A 209 -18.64 7.70 -0.51
C GLU A 209 -19.01 9.17 -0.37
N SER A 210 -18.74 9.78 0.79
CA SER A 210 -19.03 11.20 1.01
C SER A 210 -18.32 12.12 0.00
N MET A 211 -17.08 11.79 -0.41
CA MET A 211 -16.37 12.57 -1.43
C MET A 211 -17.06 12.49 -2.79
N PHE A 212 -17.47 11.30 -3.23
CA PHE A 212 -18.20 11.13 -4.49
C PHE A 212 -19.60 11.75 -4.44
N ARG A 213 -20.33 11.64 -3.32
CA ARG A 213 -21.63 12.31 -3.15
C ARG A 213 -21.51 13.83 -3.18
N TRP A 214 -20.41 14.38 -2.66
CA TRP A 214 -20.14 15.82 -2.77
C TRP A 214 -19.87 16.21 -4.23
N TYR A 215 -19.11 15.42 -4.97
CA TYR A 215 -18.95 15.60 -6.40
C TYR A 215 -20.31 15.60 -7.13
N GLU A 216 -21.16 14.60 -6.92
CA GLU A 216 -22.50 14.54 -7.55
C GLU A 216 -23.34 15.79 -7.26
N GLN A 217 -23.27 16.31 -6.04
CA GLN A 217 -23.99 17.53 -5.64
C GLN A 217 -23.49 18.79 -6.36
N GLU A 218 -22.19 18.90 -6.61
CA GLU A 218 -21.61 20.07 -7.29
C GLU A 218 -21.66 19.97 -8.82
N SER A 219 -21.48 18.77 -9.38
CA SER A 219 -21.40 18.55 -10.83
C SER A 219 -22.77 18.26 -11.47
N GLY A 220 -23.70 17.68 -10.71
CA GLY A 220 -24.95 17.12 -11.23
C GLY A 220 -24.79 15.76 -11.93
N GLN A 221 -23.56 15.24 -12.04
CA GLN A 221 -23.27 13.95 -12.66
C GLN A 221 -23.34 12.84 -11.61
N GLU A 222 -24.24 11.87 -11.80
CA GLU A 222 -24.39 10.71 -10.90
C GLU A 222 -23.19 9.75 -11.02
N VAL A 223 -22.75 9.18 -9.90
CA VAL A 223 -21.76 8.11 -9.79
C VAL A 223 -22.44 6.89 -9.18
N LYS A 224 -22.52 5.81 -9.96
CA LYS A 224 -23.16 4.57 -9.51
C LYS A 224 -22.45 4.02 -8.27
N ARG A 225 -23.24 3.48 -7.34
CA ARG A 225 -22.73 2.94 -6.06
C ARG A 225 -21.65 1.88 -6.26
N GLU A 226 -21.81 1.02 -7.26
CA GLU A 226 -20.86 -0.03 -7.62
C GLU A 226 -19.46 0.53 -7.94
N VAL A 227 -19.37 1.71 -8.56
CA VAL A 227 -18.09 2.40 -8.83
C VAL A 227 -17.42 2.81 -7.53
N ILE A 228 -18.16 3.41 -6.61
CA ILE A 228 -17.65 3.84 -5.29
C ILE A 228 -17.17 2.62 -4.49
N ASP A 229 -17.97 1.56 -4.47
CA ASP A 229 -17.65 0.30 -3.78
C ASP A 229 -16.37 -0.32 -4.36
N ARG A 230 -16.23 -0.31 -5.69
CA ARG A 230 -15.06 -0.84 -6.39
C ARG A 230 -13.80 0.02 -6.17
N VAL A 231 -13.90 1.36 -6.22
CA VAL A 231 -12.81 2.27 -5.86
C VAL A 231 -12.34 2.00 -4.43
N PHE A 232 -13.27 1.87 -3.48
CA PHE A 232 -12.91 1.56 -2.10
C PHE A 232 -12.26 0.18 -1.97
N TYR A 233 -12.80 -0.85 -2.63
CA TYR A 233 -12.25 -2.21 -2.61
C TYR A 233 -10.82 -2.23 -3.13
N GLU A 234 -10.57 -1.64 -4.31
CA GLU A 234 -9.27 -1.67 -4.98
C GLU A 234 -8.21 -0.84 -4.26
N THR A 235 -8.61 0.26 -3.61
CA THR A 235 -7.67 1.18 -2.94
C THR A 235 -7.56 0.98 -1.43
N GLN A 236 -8.51 0.25 -0.82
CA GLN A 236 -8.67 0.14 0.64
C GLN A 236 -8.66 1.50 1.34
N GLY A 237 -9.26 2.50 0.69
CA GLY A 237 -9.38 3.88 1.19
C GLY A 237 -8.06 4.66 1.25
N GLN A 238 -7.00 4.23 0.57
CA GLN A 238 -5.75 5.01 0.53
C GLN A 238 -6.03 6.40 -0.11
N PRO A 239 -5.89 7.53 0.62
CA PRO A 239 -6.31 8.84 0.13
C PRO A 239 -5.73 9.21 -1.24
N GLY A 240 -4.42 9.00 -1.45
CA GLY A 240 -3.78 9.31 -2.72
C GLY A 240 -4.33 8.51 -3.90
N LEU A 241 -4.66 7.23 -3.71
CA LEU A 241 -5.24 6.40 -4.77
C LEU A 241 -6.73 6.70 -4.96
N VAL A 242 -7.49 6.90 -3.89
CA VAL A 242 -8.91 7.28 -3.97
C VAL A 242 -9.08 8.57 -4.77
N SER A 243 -8.28 9.60 -4.42
CA SER A 243 -8.32 10.86 -5.16
C SER A 243 -7.88 10.70 -6.62
N TRP A 244 -6.87 9.87 -6.89
CA TRP A 244 -6.42 9.63 -8.25
C TRP A 244 -7.48 8.93 -9.10
N PHE A 245 -8.14 7.88 -8.59
CA PHE A 245 -9.27 7.27 -9.28
C PHE A 245 -10.46 8.25 -9.45
N GLY A 246 -10.73 9.09 -8.45
CA GLY A 246 -11.74 10.14 -8.57
C GLY A 246 -11.43 11.12 -9.70
N GLU A 247 -10.18 11.54 -9.85
CA GLU A 247 -9.71 12.40 -10.95
C GLU A 247 -9.88 11.71 -12.30
N LEU A 248 -9.41 10.47 -12.45
CA LEU A 248 -9.54 9.71 -13.71
C LEU A 248 -11.00 9.54 -14.12
N LEU A 249 -11.90 9.20 -13.19
CA LEU A 249 -13.30 8.95 -13.48
C LEU A 249 -14.08 10.23 -13.81
N THR A 250 -13.74 11.37 -13.18
CA THR A 250 -14.54 12.60 -13.26
C THR A 250 -13.97 13.67 -14.19
N GLU A 251 -12.66 13.67 -14.42
CA GLU A 251 -11.98 14.63 -15.30
C GLU A 251 -11.45 13.96 -16.58
N GLY A 252 -11.20 12.65 -16.54
CA GLY A 252 -10.70 11.89 -17.69
C GLY A 252 -9.20 12.02 -17.93
N TYR A 253 -8.76 11.39 -19.01
CA TYR A 253 -7.42 11.43 -19.58
C TYR A 253 -7.52 11.24 -21.11
N GLU A 254 -6.40 11.02 -21.80
CA GLU A 254 -6.35 10.96 -23.27
C GLU A 254 -7.31 9.93 -23.86
N ASP A 255 -7.37 8.72 -23.29
CA ASP A 255 -8.16 7.60 -23.82
C ASP A 255 -9.56 7.46 -23.19
N TYR A 256 -9.87 8.22 -22.14
CA TYR A 256 -11.19 8.24 -21.50
C TYR A 256 -11.63 9.67 -21.18
N LEU A 257 -12.74 10.09 -21.78
CA LEU A 257 -13.35 11.40 -21.55
C LEU A 257 -14.77 11.22 -20.99
N PRO A 258 -15.02 11.54 -19.70
CA PRO A 258 -16.33 11.35 -19.11
C PRO A 258 -17.36 12.27 -19.76
N ASN A 259 -18.56 11.74 -20.04
CA ASN A 259 -19.69 12.54 -20.50
C ASN A 259 -20.48 13.09 -19.29
N PRO A 260 -20.48 14.41 -19.03
CA PRO A 260 -21.14 14.99 -17.86
C PRO A 260 -22.66 14.78 -17.78
N GLU A 261 -23.31 14.48 -18.92
CA GLU A 261 -24.76 14.22 -18.99
C GLU A 261 -25.12 12.77 -18.66
N LYS A 262 -24.13 11.88 -18.54
CA LYS A 262 -24.33 10.45 -18.26
C LYS A 262 -23.77 10.08 -16.89
N PRO A 263 -24.39 9.11 -16.19
CA PRO A 263 -23.84 8.60 -14.96
C PRO A 263 -22.50 7.90 -15.21
N ILE A 264 -21.58 7.96 -14.24
CA ILE A 264 -20.36 7.14 -14.21
C ILE A 264 -20.75 5.74 -13.77
N THR A 265 -20.46 4.74 -14.60
CA THR A 265 -20.91 3.35 -14.47
C THR A 265 -19.75 2.38 -14.17
N ALA A 266 -20.09 1.11 -13.91
CA ALA A 266 -19.08 0.06 -13.72
C ALA A 266 -18.25 -0.19 -15.00
N GLU A 267 -18.82 0.01 -16.19
CA GLU A 267 -18.10 -0.08 -17.46
C GLU A 267 -17.02 1.00 -17.55
N ASP A 268 -17.38 2.26 -17.23
CA ASP A 268 -16.42 3.37 -17.16
C ASP A 268 -15.31 3.09 -16.14
N PHE A 269 -15.65 2.49 -14.99
CA PHE A 269 -14.64 2.09 -14.01
C PHE A 269 -13.67 1.05 -14.57
N GLU A 270 -14.17 0.00 -15.21
CA GLU A 270 -13.31 -1.08 -15.69
C GLU A 270 -12.38 -0.59 -16.81
N ASP A 271 -12.83 0.29 -17.71
CA ASP A 271 -11.98 0.92 -18.72
C ASP A 271 -10.85 1.74 -18.07
N VAL A 272 -11.21 2.64 -17.15
CA VAL A 272 -10.24 3.45 -16.39
C VAL A 272 -9.29 2.57 -15.57
N TYR A 273 -9.80 1.48 -15.00
CA TYR A 273 -9.05 0.58 -14.14
C TYR A 273 -8.01 -0.22 -14.92
N THR A 274 -8.37 -0.73 -16.10
CA THR A 274 -7.42 -1.40 -17.01
C THR A 274 -6.25 -0.48 -17.33
N ASP A 275 -6.53 0.77 -17.73
CA ASP A 275 -5.47 1.72 -18.05
C ASP A 275 -4.65 2.13 -16.82
N ALA A 276 -5.30 2.29 -15.66
CA ALA A 276 -4.63 2.54 -14.39
C ALA A 276 -3.68 1.39 -13.97
N VAL A 277 -4.05 0.15 -14.30
CA VAL A 277 -3.23 -1.03 -14.05
C VAL A 277 -2.06 -1.13 -15.02
N ASP A 278 -2.22 -0.76 -16.28
CA ASP A 278 -1.22 -1.09 -17.31
C ASP A 278 -0.38 0.11 -17.78
N VAL A 279 -0.99 1.25 -18.07
CA VAL A 279 -0.35 2.33 -18.83
C VAL A 279 -0.22 3.66 -18.07
N LEU A 280 -1.14 3.98 -17.15
CA LEU A 280 -1.15 5.29 -16.52
C LEU A 280 -0.05 5.42 -15.44
N PRO A 281 0.75 6.50 -15.47
CA PRO A 281 1.78 6.73 -14.49
C PRO A 281 1.18 7.20 -13.17
N ASN A 282 1.43 6.45 -12.09
CA ASN A 282 1.11 6.88 -10.72
C ASN A 282 2.37 6.89 -9.85
N ASN A 283 2.78 8.07 -9.37
CA ASN A 283 3.97 8.25 -8.56
C ASN A 283 3.99 7.41 -7.27
N THR A 284 2.83 7.19 -6.65
CA THR A 284 2.71 6.35 -5.44
C THR A 284 3.05 4.90 -5.77
N ILE A 285 2.48 4.36 -6.84
CA ILE A 285 2.75 3.00 -7.29
C ILE A 285 4.19 2.82 -7.75
N LEU A 286 4.71 3.75 -8.55
CA LEU A 286 6.10 3.70 -9.02
C LEU A 286 7.08 3.75 -7.83
N ASN A 287 6.78 4.55 -6.80
CA ASN A 287 7.57 4.57 -5.58
C ASN A 287 7.51 3.22 -4.84
N ILE A 288 6.32 2.65 -4.64
CA ILE A 288 6.14 1.34 -4.02
C ILE A 288 6.95 0.27 -4.75
N ILE A 289 6.82 0.18 -6.08
CA ILE A 289 7.58 -0.76 -6.92
C ILE A 289 9.08 -0.55 -6.74
N SER A 290 9.55 0.71 -6.79
CA SER A 290 10.97 1.05 -6.64
C SER A 290 11.59 0.55 -5.34
N LYS A 291 10.78 0.45 -4.27
CA LYS A 291 11.20 -0.01 -2.94
C LYS A 291 11.04 -1.52 -2.79
N ALA A 292 9.93 -2.07 -3.29
CA ALA A 292 9.61 -3.49 -3.24
C ALA A 292 10.57 -4.36 -4.06
N LYS A 293 11.11 -3.84 -5.16
CA LYS A 293 12.03 -4.57 -6.04
C LYS A 293 13.47 -4.70 -5.52
N GLN A 294 13.84 -3.95 -4.48
CA GLN A 294 15.20 -3.95 -3.94
C GLN A 294 15.39 -5.10 -2.95
N GLU A 295 16.59 -5.67 -2.90
CA GLU A 295 16.95 -6.57 -1.81
C GLU A 295 17.18 -5.79 -0.49
N PRO A 296 16.82 -6.34 0.67
CA PRO A 296 16.27 -7.69 0.93
C PRO A 296 14.73 -7.78 0.84
N TYR A 297 14.04 -6.75 0.32
CA TYR A 297 12.57 -6.65 0.34
C TYR A 297 11.91 -7.51 -0.75
N LYS A 298 12.58 -7.69 -1.88
CA LYS A 298 12.11 -8.51 -3.01
C LYS A 298 11.78 -9.94 -2.57
N HIS A 299 12.65 -10.58 -1.78
CA HIS A 299 12.37 -11.91 -1.23
C HIS A 299 11.05 -11.96 -0.45
N LEU A 300 10.78 -10.97 0.39
CA LEU A 300 9.54 -10.92 1.18
C LEU A 300 8.31 -10.70 0.29
N MET A 301 8.42 -9.94 -0.80
CA MET A 301 7.33 -9.79 -1.78
C MET A 301 7.03 -11.11 -2.49
N LEU A 302 8.07 -11.80 -2.95
CA LEU A 302 7.93 -13.12 -3.58
C LEU A 302 7.37 -14.17 -2.61
N GLU A 303 7.73 -14.09 -1.33
CA GLU A 303 7.13 -14.91 -0.27
C GLU A 303 5.66 -14.58 -0.04
N LEU A 304 5.29 -13.29 -0.11
CA LEU A 304 3.92 -12.85 0.11
C LEU A 304 2.97 -13.31 -1.00
N PHE A 305 3.46 -13.57 -2.22
CA PHE A 305 2.70 -14.18 -3.32
C PHE A 305 2.56 -15.72 -3.20
N ARG A 306 2.98 -16.35 -2.09
CA ARG A 306 2.83 -17.80 -1.88
C ARG A 306 1.45 -18.16 -1.34
N THR A 307 1.00 -19.38 -1.62
CA THR A 307 -0.39 -19.83 -1.38
C THR A 307 -0.66 -20.45 -0.01
N ARG A 308 0.37 -20.76 0.78
CA ARG A 308 0.20 -21.72 1.90
C ARG A 308 0.17 -21.13 3.31
N GLU A 309 1.11 -20.25 3.66
CA GLU A 309 1.27 -19.83 5.06
C GLU A 309 1.25 -18.31 5.16
N LYS A 310 0.33 -17.79 5.99
CA LYS A 310 0.32 -16.38 6.33
C LYS A 310 1.59 -16.03 7.10
N VAL A 311 2.34 -15.07 6.60
CA VAL A 311 3.54 -14.57 7.29
C VAL A 311 3.11 -13.66 8.44
N HIS A 312 3.63 -13.91 9.64
CA HIS A 312 3.31 -13.08 10.80
C HIS A 312 3.84 -11.66 10.63
N PHE A 313 2.99 -10.68 10.91
CA PHE A 313 3.42 -9.29 10.90
C PHE A 313 4.13 -8.95 12.22
N LYS A 314 5.38 -8.49 12.11
CA LYS A 314 6.23 -8.07 13.22
C LYS A 314 6.87 -6.71 12.93
N PHE A 315 6.71 -5.74 13.82
CA PHE A 315 7.25 -4.39 13.62
C PHE A 315 8.77 -4.32 13.85
N ASP A 316 9.33 -5.27 14.58
CA ASP A 316 10.76 -5.45 14.84
C ASP A 316 11.52 -6.12 13.67
N ASP A 317 10.81 -6.63 12.65
CA ASP A 317 11.44 -6.98 11.37
C ASP A 317 11.57 -5.72 10.49
N PHE A 318 12.80 -5.26 10.27
CA PHE A 318 13.08 -4.06 9.50
C PHE A 318 12.51 -4.11 8.08
N ARG A 319 12.42 -5.30 7.47
CA ARG A 319 11.90 -5.49 6.10
C ARG A 319 10.39 -5.27 6.07
N LEU A 320 9.68 -5.86 7.03
CA LEU A 320 8.23 -5.67 7.18
C LEU A 320 7.91 -4.21 7.49
N ASN A 321 8.66 -3.60 8.41
CA ASN A 321 8.46 -2.20 8.77
C ASN A 321 8.70 -1.26 7.57
N PHE A 322 9.78 -1.48 6.82
CA PHE A 322 10.09 -0.68 5.63
C PHE A 322 8.98 -0.75 4.57
N LEU A 323 8.54 -1.95 4.22
CA LEU A 323 7.47 -2.15 3.23
C LEU A 323 6.13 -1.57 3.72
N TYR A 324 5.84 -1.70 5.01
CA TYR A 324 4.65 -1.13 5.63
C TYR A 324 4.66 0.40 5.56
N MET A 325 5.79 1.03 5.90
CA MET A 325 5.92 2.49 5.88
C MET A 325 5.88 3.08 4.47
N ASN A 326 6.34 2.32 3.47
CA ASN A 326 6.24 2.71 2.05
C ASN A 326 4.87 2.41 1.43
N GLY A 327 3.93 1.78 2.16
CA GLY A 327 2.58 1.51 1.68
C GLY A 327 2.47 0.31 0.73
N ALA A 328 3.47 -0.56 0.68
CA ALA A 328 3.41 -1.80 -0.09
C ALA A 328 2.54 -2.86 0.61
N VAL A 329 2.58 -2.88 1.94
CA VAL A 329 1.93 -3.90 2.76
C VAL A 329 1.19 -3.29 3.94
N SER A 330 0.23 -4.03 4.47
CA SER A 330 -0.53 -3.72 5.67
C SER A 330 -0.56 -4.93 6.59
N ARG A 331 -1.32 -4.83 7.67
CA ARG A 331 -1.58 -5.94 8.58
C ARG A 331 -3.07 -6.22 8.65
N GLU A 332 -3.39 -7.49 8.78
CA GLU A 332 -4.72 -7.97 9.14
C GLU A 332 -4.64 -8.81 10.42
N LYS A 333 -5.79 -8.99 11.06
CA LYS A 333 -5.93 -9.93 12.17
C LYS A 333 -6.81 -11.08 11.75
N ASP A 334 -6.43 -12.29 12.13
CA ASP A 334 -7.33 -13.45 12.04
C ASP A 334 -8.30 -13.49 13.22
N GLU A 335 -9.15 -14.53 13.24
CA GLU A 335 -10.12 -14.82 14.30
C GLU A 335 -9.44 -15.03 15.67
N ASP A 336 -8.22 -15.60 15.68
CA ASP A 336 -7.37 -15.77 16.86
C ASP A 336 -6.66 -14.47 17.29
N LYS A 337 -6.95 -13.32 16.65
CA LYS A 337 -6.34 -11.99 16.88
C LYS A 337 -4.82 -11.94 16.59
N LYS A 338 -4.26 -12.95 15.93
CA LYS A 338 -2.87 -12.94 15.44
C LYS A 338 -2.77 -12.01 14.24
N SER A 339 -1.67 -11.26 14.17
CA SER A 339 -1.45 -10.30 13.07
C SER A 339 -0.61 -10.91 11.95
N TYR A 340 -1.08 -10.76 10.72
CA TYR A 340 -0.43 -11.24 9.51
C TYR A 340 -0.21 -10.12 8.52
N ILE A 341 0.85 -10.24 7.73
CA ILE A 341 1.13 -9.33 6.62
C ILE A 341 0.17 -9.62 5.47
N ARG A 342 -0.29 -8.55 4.81
CA ARG A 342 -1.02 -8.58 3.55
C ARG A 342 -0.57 -7.43 2.66
N PHE A 343 -0.89 -7.45 1.37
CA PHE A 343 -0.71 -6.26 0.54
C PHE A 343 -1.57 -5.10 1.06
N SER A 344 -1.13 -3.86 0.83
CA SER A 344 -1.82 -2.67 1.35
C SER A 344 -3.25 -2.56 0.79
N CYS A 345 -3.41 -2.81 -0.50
CA CYS A 345 -4.69 -2.94 -1.20
C CYS A 345 -4.57 -3.86 -2.44
N PRO A 346 -5.71 -4.34 -2.99
CA PRO A 346 -5.74 -5.15 -4.21
C PRO A 346 -5.05 -4.49 -5.41
N PHE A 347 -5.22 -3.17 -5.59
CA PHE A 347 -4.58 -2.44 -6.69
C PHE A 347 -3.04 -2.50 -6.59
N VAL A 348 -2.47 -2.27 -5.41
CA VAL A 348 -1.02 -2.38 -5.18
C VAL A 348 -0.54 -3.82 -5.41
N GLN A 349 -1.32 -4.82 -4.99
CA GLN A 349 -0.99 -6.23 -5.23
C GLN A 349 -0.91 -6.55 -6.73
N LYS A 350 -1.91 -6.11 -7.53
CA LYS A 350 -1.93 -6.27 -8.99
C LYS A 350 -0.76 -5.58 -9.67
N ARG A 351 -0.46 -4.32 -9.31
CA ARG A 351 0.70 -3.58 -9.85
C ARG A 351 2.03 -4.27 -9.53
N LEU A 352 2.20 -4.80 -8.32
CA LEU A 352 3.40 -5.56 -7.96
C LEU A 352 3.46 -6.90 -8.69
N PHE A 353 2.35 -7.60 -8.83
CA PHE A 353 2.27 -8.87 -9.55
C PHE A 353 2.65 -8.69 -11.03
N ASN A 354 2.06 -7.71 -11.73
CA ASN A 354 2.40 -7.41 -13.13
C ASN A 354 3.87 -7.01 -13.25
N TYR A 355 4.39 -6.17 -12.34
CA TYR A 355 5.80 -5.79 -12.35
C TYR A 355 6.74 -7.00 -12.24
N PHE A 356 6.53 -7.89 -11.24
CA PHE A 356 7.40 -9.05 -11.06
C PHE A 356 7.23 -10.08 -12.18
N SER A 357 6.04 -10.18 -12.76
CA SER A 357 5.80 -11.03 -13.94
C SER A 357 6.64 -10.58 -15.13
N HIS A 358 6.55 -9.30 -15.49
CA HIS A 358 7.35 -8.74 -16.57
C HIS A 358 8.84 -8.72 -16.27
N GLU A 359 9.26 -8.43 -15.02
CA GLU A 359 10.68 -8.43 -14.65
C GLU A 359 11.30 -9.81 -14.83
N LEU A 360 10.61 -10.87 -14.42
CA LEU A 360 11.13 -12.23 -14.46
C LEU A 360 10.98 -12.90 -15.84
N PHE A 361 9.97 -12.48 -16.62
CA PHE A 361 9.59 -13.12 -17.88
C PHE A 361 9.36 -12.10 -19.01
N TYR A 362 10.27 -11.12 -19.11
CA TYR A 362 10.26 -10.12 -20.18
C TYR A 362 10.42 -10.74 -21.57
N ASP A 363 11.03 -11.93 -21.66
CA ASP A 363 11.12 -12.73 -22.88
C ASP A 363 10.60 -14.15 -22.59
N MET A 364 9.64 -14.57 -23.42
CA MET A 364 9.03 -15.90 -23.38
C MET A 364 9.34 -16.70 -24.66
N GLY A 365 10.16 -16.15 -25.56
CA GLY A 365 10.39 -16.73 -26.87
C GLY A 365 9.09 -16.92 -27.65
N SER A 366 9.08 -17.91 -28.54
CA SER A 366 7.89 -18.28 -29.29
C SER A 366 6.95 -19.13 -28.43
N ILE A 367 5.69 -18.70 -28.27
CA ILE A 367 4.63 -19.45 -27.58
C ILE A 367 4.08 -20.58 -28.47
N TYR A 368 4.01 -20.34 -29.78
CA TYR A 368 3.58 -21.27 -30.81
C TYR A 368 4.15 -20.87 -32.17
N GLU A 369 4.33 -21.83 -33.07
CA GLU A 369 4.85 -21.54 -34.41
C GLU A 369 3.81 -20.74 -35.23
N PRO A 370 4.24 -19.86 -36.16
CA PRO A 370 3.31 -19.18 -37.05
C PRO A 370 2.41 -20.19 -37.79
N PHE A 371 1.09 -19.93 -37.78
CA PHE A 371 0.07 -20.80 -38.39
C PHE A 371 -0.07 -22.20 -37.75
N GLU A 372 0.49 -22.42 -36.55
CA GLU A 372 0.16 -23.61 -35.77
C GLU A 372 -1.32 -23.62 -35.42
N ASP A 373 -1.99 -24.73 -35.73
CA ASP A 373 -3.39 -24.94 -35.38
C ASP A 373 -3.53 -25.11 -33.86
N VAL A 374 -4.36 -24.26 -33.25
CA VAL A 374 -4.68 -24.25 -31.82
C VAL A 374 -6.19 -24.27 -31.58
N GLU A 375 -6.99 -24.66 -32.58
CA GLU A 375 -8.45 -24.76 -32.47
C GLU A 375 -8.90 -25.77 -31.40
N ASP A 376 -8.05 -26.74 -31.07
CA ASP A 376 -8.28 -27.69 -29.97
C ASP A 376 -8.20 -27.01 -28.58
N ILE A 377 -7.67 -25.80 -28.52
CA ILE A 377 -7.50 -24.98 -27.32
C ILE A 377 -8.46 -23.80 -27.34
N VAL A 378 -8.48 -22.99 -28.40
CA VAL A 378 -9.23 -21.74 -28.47
C VAL A 378 -9.94 -21.61 -29.81
N THR A 379 -11.23 -21.32 -29.76
CA THR A 379 -12.03 -20.95 -30.94
C THR A 379 -12.46 -19.49 -30.81
N GLU A 380 -13.39 -18.99 -31.64
CA GLU A 380 -13.95 -17.65 -31.43
C GLU A 380 -14.83 -17.54 -30.18
N ALA A 381 -15.42 -18.67 -29.74
CA ALA A 381 -16.47 -18.67 -28.71
C ALA A 381 -16.10 -19.46 -27.45
N THR A 382 -15.13 -20.37 -27.51
CA THR A 382 -14.85 -21.31 -26.42
C THR A 382 -13.37 -21.49 -26.16
N LEU A 383 -13.06 -21.76 -24.90
CA LEU A 383 -11.72 -22.07 -24.42
C LEU A 383 -11.69 -23.45 -23.75
N ASN A 384 -10.75 -24.30 -24.17
CA ASN A 384 -10.40 -25.55 -23.53
C ASN A 384 -9.19 -25.38 -22.62
N VAL A 385 -9.45 -25.06 -21.34
CA VAL A 385 -8.40 -24.80 -20.35
C VAL A 385 -7.53 -26.05 -20.08
N LYS A 386 -8.08 -27.27 -20.20
CA LYS A 386 -7.28 -28.50 -19.99
C LYS A 386 -6.21 -28.64 -21.06
N ASN A 387 -6.58 -28.42 -22.33
CA ASN A 387 -5.62 -28.44 -23.45
C ASN A 387 -4.64 -27.26 -23.36
N LEU A 388 -5.11 -26.08 -22.96
CA LEU A 388 -4.24 -24.92 -22.72
C LEU A 388 -3.16 -25.21 -21.67
N MET A 389 -3.53 -25.79 -20.52
CA MET A 389 -2.59 -26.14 -19.46
C MET A 389 -1.63 -27.26 -19.87
N ARG A 390 -2.10 -28.22 -20.68
CA ARG A 390 -1.24 -29.26 -21.30
C ARG A 390 -0.21 -28.66 -22.24
N ARG A 391 -0.60 -27.66 -23.04
CA ARG A 391 0.31 -26.94 -23.93
C ARG A 391 1.32 -26.12 -23.12
N TYR A 392 0.85 -25.39 -22.11
CA TYR A 392 1.69 -24.64 -21.20
C TYR A 392 2.74 -25.52 -20.53
N GLU A 393 2.35 -26.70 -20.03
CA GLU A 393 3.26 -27.67 -19.45
C GLU A 393 4.36 -28.09 -20.44
N LYS A 394 4.00 -28.45 -21.68
CA LYS A 394 4.98 -28.79 -22.74
C LYS A 394 5.93 -27.64 -23.02
N TYR A 395 5.40 -26.42 -23.11
CA TYR A 395 6.19 -25.20 -23.31
C TYR A 395 7.17 -24.97 -22.16
N LEU A 396 6.70 -25.07 -20.91
CA LEU A 396 7.53 -24.90 -19.73
C LEU A 396 8.64 -25.95 -19.71
N GLN A 397 8.33 -27.22 -19.93
CA GLN A 397 9.32 -28.30 -19.94
C GLN A 397 10.38 -28.13 -21.04
N LYS A 398 9.98 -27.71 -22.24
CA LYS A 398 10.91 -27.44 -23.36
C LYS A 398 11.86 -26.29 -23.05
N ASN A 399 11.39 -25.26 -22.34
CA ASN A 399 12.09 -23.98 -22.19
C ASN A 399 12.65 -23.72 -20.79
N ARG A 400 12.40 -24.62 -19.82
CA ARG A 400 12.67 -24.38 -18.40
C ARG A 400 14.13 -24.03 -18.09
N GLU A 401 15.09 -24.59 -18.81
CA GLU A 401 16.51 -24.38 -18.50
C GLU A 401 16.89 -22.91 -18.61
N TRP A 402 16.39 -22.23 -19.64
CA TRP A 402 16.65 -20.82 -19.84
C TRP A 402 15.62 -19.94 -19.14
N LEU A 403 14.32 -20.30 -19.17
CA LEU A 403 13.24 -19.55 -18.48
C LEU A 403 13.46 -19.45 -16.97
N LEU A 404 13.96 -20.51 -16.34
CA LEU A 404 14.12 -20.59 -14.89
C LEU A 404 15.58 -20.45 -14.45
N LYS A 405 16.49 -20.09 -15.38
CA LYS A 405 17.91 -19.92 -15.09
C LYS A 405 18.11 -18.93 -13.95
N GLU A 406 17.56 -17.73 -14.12
CA GLU A 406 17.68 -16.59 -13.20
C GLU A 406 16.49 -16.49 -12.23
N ALA A 407 15.62 -17.50 -12.20
CA ALA A 407 14.49 -17.53 -11.29
C ALA A 407 14.95 -17.39 -9.83
N PRO A 408 14.29 -16.52 -9.04
CA PRO A 408 14.63 -16.36 -7.63
C PRO A 408 14.37 -17.67 -6.88
N ARG A 409 15.28 -18.00 -5.97
CA ARG A 409 15.26 -19.23 -5.19
C ARG A 409 15.16 -18.94 -3.70
N ARG A 410 14.49 -19.84 -2.99
CA ARG A 410 14.38 -19.87 -1.54
C ARG A 410 15.71 -20.33 -0.93
N SER A 411 15.81 -20.26 0.38
CA SER A 411 16.97 -20.76 1.13
C SER A 411 17.26 -22.25 0.92
N ASP A 412 16.24 -23.05 0.56
CA ASP A 412 16.37 -24.47 0.20
C ASP A 412 16.70 -24.71 -1.28
N LEU A 413 17.13 -23.67 -2.00
CA LEU A 413 17.45 -23.66 -3.44
C LEU A 413 16.26 -23.95 -4.38
N LYS A 414 15.05 -24.18 -3.84
CA LYS A 414 13.85 -24.34 -4.66
C LYS A 414 13.37 -22.99 -5.17
N ILE A 415 12.87 -22.99 -6.40
CA ILE A 415 12.24 -21.81 -7.01
C ILE A 415 11.00 -21.41 -6.19
N TYR A 416 10.76 -20.10 -6.03
CA TYR A 416 9.54 -19.62 -5.39
C TYR A 416 8.31 -20.06 -6.18
N GLU A 417 7.27 -20.51 -5.49
CA GLU A 417 5.98 -20.88 -6.11
C GLU A 417 5.41 -19.75 -6.98
N ALA A 418 5.51 -18.51 -6.50
CA ALA A 418 5.09 -17.31 -7.23
C ALA A 418 5.73 -17.18 -8.62
N VAL A 419 6.94 -17.69 -8.83
CA VAL A 419 7.62 -17.66 -10.13
C VAL A 419 6.84 -18.46 -11.17
N PHE A 420 6.25 -19.60 -10.80
CA PHE A 420 5.42 -20.38 -11.71
C PHE A 420 4.09 -19.66 -12.00
N HIS A 421 3.56 -18.89 -11.05
CA HIS A 421 2.34 -18.11 -11.25
C HIS A 421 2.59 -16.96 -12.23
N PHE A 422 3.68 -16.23 -12.03
CA PHE A 422 4.15 -15.19 -12.94
C PHE A 422 4.41 -15.74 -14.35
N ASN A 423 5.07 -16.90 -14.45
CA ASN A 423 5.35 -17.53 -15.74
C ASN A 423 4.07 -17.94 -16.47
N LEU A 424 3.12 -18.55 -15.75
CA LEU A 424 1.82 -18.93 -16.31
C LEU A 424 1.05 -17.68 -16.76
N TYR A 425 1.01 -16.64 -15.95
CA TYR A 425 0.35 -15.38 -16.31
C TYR A 425 0.92 -14.78 -17.61
N GLU A 426 2.24 -14.66 -17.71
CA GLU A 426 2.92 -14.13 -18.91
C GLU A 426 2.73 -15.03 -20.14
N TYR A 427 2.71 -16.35 -19.93
CA TYR A 427 2.38 -17.30 -20.99
C TYR A 427 0.97 -17.05 -21.52
N LEU A 428 -0.02 -16.88 -20.65
CA LEU A 428 -1.40 -16.65 -21.02
C LEU A 428 -1.59 -15.31 -21.74
N ILE A 429 -1.00 -14.23 -21.23
CA ILE A 429 -1.03 -12.90 -21.86
C ILE A 429 -0.50 -12.99 -23.30
N ARG A 430 0.63 -13.66 -23.52
CA ARG A 430 1.21 -13.80 -24.86
C ARG A 430 0.47 -14.78 -25.75
N PHE A 431 -0.03 -15.89 -25.20
CA PHE A 431 -0.83 -16.86 -25.94
C PHE A 431 -2.08 -16.19 -26.53
N PHE A 432 -2.73 -15.36 -25.73
CA PHE A 432 -3.96 -14.66 -26.11
C PHE A 432 -3.75 -13.31 -26.79
N GLY A 433 -2.52 -12.87 -27.05
CA GLY A 433 -2.24 -11.53 -27.58
C GLY A 433 -2.93 -11.18 -28.92
N SER A 434 -3.32 -12.19 -29.69
CA SER A 434 -4.06 -12.03 -30.97
C SER A 434 -5.57 -12.32 -30.85
N TYR A 435 -6.07 -12.61 -29.65
CA TYR A 435 -7.46 -13.00 -29.40
C TYR A 435 -8.20 -11.92 -28.61
N LYS A 436 -9.53 -11.86 -28.76
CA LYS A 436 -10.40 -11.04 -27.91
C LYS A 436 -10.61 -11.73 -26.56
N THR A 437 -9.53 -11.87 -25.81
CA THR A 437 -9.49 -12.54 -24.52
C THR A 437 -8.88 -11.62 -23.48
N LYS A 438 -9.57 -11.43 -22.36
CA LYS A 438 -9.02 -10.72 -21.20
C LYS A 438 -8.43 -11.72 -20.23
N VAL A 439 -7.21 -11.44 -19.74
CA VAL A 439 -6.53 -12.26 -18.72
C VAL A 439 -6.08 -11.33 -17.61
N TRP A 440 -6.43 -11.63 -16.36
CA TRP A 440 -5.98 -10.83 -15.22
C TRP A 440 -5.81 -11.68 -13.96
N PRO A 441 -4.90 -11.28 -13.06
CA PRO A 441 -4.77 -11.90 -11.76
C PRO A 441 -5.86 -11.39 -10.80
N GLU A 442 -6.47 -12.30 -10.06
CA GLU A 442 -7.45 -12.03 -9.02
C GLU A 442 -6.93 -12.51 -7.65
N PHE A 443 -7.24 -11.76 -6.60
CA PHE A 443 -6.67 -11.96 -5.26
C PHE A 443 -7.75 -12.03 -4.17
N PRO A 444 -8.53 -13.12 -4.09
CA PRO A 444 -9.79 -13.13 -3.33
C PRO A 444 -9.65 -12.92 -1.83
N THR A 445 -8.51 -13.30 -1.26
CA THR A 445 -8.24 -13.23 0.18
C THR A 445 -7.29 -12.10 0.57
N GLY A 446 -6.82 -11.29 -0.39
CA GLY A 446 -5.81 -10.24 -0.19
C GLY A 446 -4.43 -10.72 0.28
N ASN A 447 -4.26 -12.04 0.47
CA ASN A 447 -3.04 -12.69 0.93
C ASN A 447 -2.51 -13.63 -0.14
N GLY A 448 -1.74 -13.11 -1.10
CA GLY A 448 -0.81 -13.90 -1.90
C GLY A 448 -1.35 -14.97 -2.84
N LYS A 449 -2.58 -15.45 -2.64
CA LYS A 449 -3.26 -16.43 -3.46
C LYS A 449 -3.57 -15.75 -4.79
N VAL A 450 -2.89 -16.22 -5.82
CA VAL A 450 -3.07 -15.78 -7.19
C VAL A 450 -4.05 -16.76 -7.82
N ASP A 451 -5.22 -16.27 -8.17
CA ASP A 451 -6.10 -16.94 -9.10
C ASP A 451 -6.00 -16.18 -10.44
N ILE A 452 -6.11 -16.86 -11.58
CA ILE A 452 -6.12 -16.20 -12.89
C ILE A 452 -7.53 -16.32 -13.47
N LEU A 453 -8.10 -15.18 -13.86
CA LEU A 453 -9.36 -15.13 -14.56
C LEU A 453 -9.11 -14.88 -16.06
N ILE A 454 -9.87 -15.60 -16.88
CA ILE A 454 -9.83 -15.48 -18.33
C ILE A 454 -11.26 -15.26 -18.81
N GLU A 455 -11.51 -14.14 -19.48
CA GLU A 455 -12.78 -13.89 -20.16
C GLU A 455 -12.60 -14.06 -21.66
N HIS A 456 -13.35 -14.98 -22.25
CA HIS A 456 -13.27 -15.30 -23.67
C HIS A 456 -14.65 -15.71 -24.19
N GLY A 457 -15.06 -15.17 -25.34
CA GLY A 457 -16.38 -15.49 -25.93
C GLY A 457 -17.58 -15.12 -25.04
N GLY A 458 -17.41 -14.15 -24.11
CA GLY A 458 -18.42 -13.80 -23.10
C GLY A 458 -18.55 -14.80 -21.95
N VAL A 459 -17.61 -15.74 -21.83
CA VAL A 459 -17.57 -16.74 -20.74
C VAL A 459 -16.35 -16.47 -19.86
N LEU A 460 -16.57 -16.49 -18.54
CA LEU A 460 -15.51 -16.37 -17.54
C LEU A 460 -14.99 -17.75 -17.13
N TYR A 461 -13.70 -17.96 -17.28
CA TYR A 461 -12.95 -19.14 -16.86
C TYR A 461 -12.06 -18.77 -15.68
N ALA A 462 -12.21 -19.47 -14.55
CA ALA A 462 -11.39 -19.27 -13.36
C ALA A 462 -10.35 -20.38 -13.18
N LEU A 463 -9.09 -20.00 -12.99
CA LEU A 463 -7.98 -20.88 -12.70
C LEU A 463 -7.50 -20.62 -11.26
N GLU A 464 -7.78 -21.54 -10.35
CA GLU A 464 -7.20 -21.53 -9.01
C GLU A 464 -5.84 -22.25 -9.04
N ILE A 465 -4.77 -21.51 -8.73
CA ILE A 465 -3.40 -22.01 -8.87
C ILE A 465 -2.85 -22.42 -7.52
N LYS A 466 -2.32 -23.64 -7.46
CA LYS A 466 -1.83 -24.24 -6.21
C LYS A 466 -0.59 -25.09 -6.43
N SER A 467 0.21 -25.24 -5.39
CA SER A 467 1.21 -26.30 -5.28
C SER A 467 0.84 -27.25 -4.14
N TYR A 468 0.96 -28.57 -4.32
CA TYR A 468 0.72 -29.59 -3.28
C TYR A 468 1.92 -30.50 -3.05
N LYS A 469 2.02 -31.06 -1.83
CA LYS A 469 2.99 -32.10 -1.48
C LYS A 469 2.33 -33.41 -1.04
N ASP A 470 1.05 -33.38 -0.72
CA ASP A 470 0.33 -34.53 -0.17
C ASP A 470 -1.16 -34.54 -0.56
N LYS A 471 -1.78 -35.71 -0.37
CA LYS A 471 -3.17 -35.99 -0.73
C LYS A 471 -4.20 -35.21 0.12
N PRO A 472 -4.03 -35.04 1.46
CA PRO A 472 -4.94 -34.24 2.26
C PRO A 472 -5.05 -32.79 1.75
N ALA A 473 -3.92 -32.15 1.44
CA ALA A 473 -3.92 -30.78 0.93
C ALA A 473 -4.63 -30.68 -0.44
N TYR A 474 -4.44 -31.67 -1.32
CA TYR A 474 -5.18 -31.76 -2.58
C TYR A 474 -6.69 -31.92 -2.38
N SER A 475 -7.12 -32.70 -1.39
CA SER A 475 -8.57 -32.88 -1.12
C SER A 475 -9.21 -31.59 -0.60
N GLN A 476 -8.49 -30.84 0.25
CA GLN A 476 -8.93 -29.53 0.73
C GLN A 476 -8.98 -28.50 -0.41
N ALA A 477 -8.06 -28.59 -1.36
CA ALA A 477 -8.02 -27.75 -2.55
C ALA A 477 -9.32 -27.80 -3.36
N LEU A 478 -9.82 -29.01 -3.59
CA LEU A 478 -11.02 -29.22 -4.38
C LEU A 478 -12.23 -28.53 -3.73
N ALA A 479 -12.38 -28.67 -2.41
CA ALA A 479 -13.44 -27.99 -1.67
C ALA A 479 -13.26 -26.46 -1.70
N GLN A 480 -12.04 -25.94 -1.54
CA GLN A 480 -11.75 -24.51 -1.61
C GLN A 480 -12.05 -23.92 -2.99
N ALA A 481 -11.67 -24.61 -4.07
CA ALA A 481 -11.94 -24.20 -5.43
C ALA A 481 -13.46 -24.17 -5.70
N ALA A 482 -14.20 -25.18 -5.23
CA ALA A 482 -15.66 -25.18 -5.35
C ALA A 482 -16.31 -24.00 -4.61
N GLU A 483 -15.85 -23.69 -3.38
CA GLU A 483 -16.31 -22.51 -2.64
C GLU A 483 -15.98 -21.21 -3.37
N TYR A 484 -14.80 -21.12 -3.97
CA TYR A 484 -14.40 -19.93 -4.70
C TYR A 484 -15.22 -19.73 -5.98
N ALA A 485 -15.47 -20.80 -6.75
CA ALA A 485 -16.34 -20.76 -7.91
C ALA A 485 -17.74 -20.25 -7.57
N ARG A 486 -18.30 -20.68 -6.42
CA ARG A 486 -19.59 -20.15 -5.92
C ARG A 486 -19.55 -18.64 -5.71
N LYS A 487 -18.48 -18.11 -5.13
CA LYS A 487 -18.32 -16.65 -4.90
C LYS A 487 -18.27 -15.87 -6.22
N LEU A 488 -17.77 -16.50 -7.28
CA LEU A 488 -17.75 -15.96 -8.63
C LEU A 488 -19.02 -16.27 -9.45
N ASN A 489 -20.02 -16.96 -8.87
CA ASN A 489 -21.19 -17.48 -9.58
C ASN A 489 -20.86 -18.38 -10.79
N LEU A 490 -19.78 -19.16 -10.70
CA LEU A 490 -19.33 -20.09 -11.73
C LEU A 490 -19.76 -21.53 -11.41
N THR A 491 -20.17 -22.26 -12.44
CA THR A 491 -20.48 -23.71 -12.35
C THR A 491 -19.25 -24.59 -12.57
N VAL A 492 -18.17 -24.03 -13.13
CA VAL A 492 -16.92 -24.73 -13.41
C VAL A 492 -15.73 -23.89 -12.96
N ILE A 493 -14.74 -24.52 -12.33
CA ILE A 493 -13.46 -23.91 -12.00
C ILE A 493 -12.32 -24.89 -12.29
N TYR A 494 -11.18 -24.39 -12.74
CA TYR A 494 -10.00 -25.18 -13.02
C TYR A 494 -9.02 -25.09 -11.86
N LEU A 495 -8.70 -26.24 -11.25
CA LEU A 495 -7.68 -26.31 -10.19
C LEU A 495 -6.35 -26.69 -10.85
N VAL A 496 -5.50 -25.68 -11.09
CA VAL A 496 -4.18 -25.87 -11.71
C VAL A 496 -3.15 -26.19 -10.63
N VAL A 497 -2.63 -27.40 -10.65
CA VAL A 497 -1.74 -27.92 -9.62
C VAL A 497 -0.30 -28.05 -10.14
N PHE A 498 0.58 -27.18 -9.66
CA PHE A 498 2.01 -27.29 -9.90
C PHE A 498 2.64 -28.36 -9.01
N VAL A 499 3.31 -29.33 -9.64
CA VAL A 499 4.01 -30.45 -9.00
C VAL A 499 5.38 -30.65 -9.60
N GLU A 500 6.35 -31.12 -8.81
CA GLU A 500 7.71 -31.36 -9.31
C GLU A 500 7.71 -32.50 -10.35
N TYR A 501 6.95 -33.57 -10.11
CA TYR A 501 6.80 -34.68 -11.04
C TYR A 501 5.40 -35.27 -10.93
N ILE A 502 4.84 -35.74 -12.05
CA ILE A 502 3.61 -36.54 -12.07
C ILE A 502 3.62 -37.54 -13.23
N ASN A 503 3.30 -38.79 -12.94
CA ASN A 503 3.20 -39.86 -13.93
C ASN A 503 1.75 -40.01 -14.47
N GLU A 504 1.59 -40.79 -15.53
CA GLU A 504 0.27 -41.02 -16.14
C GLU A 504 -0.72 -41.71 -15.20
N GLU A 505 -0.27 -42.64 -14.37
CA GLU A 505 -1.12 -43.33 -13.37
C GLU A 505 -1.77 -42.31 -12.41
N TYR A 506 -0.98 -41.37 -11.90
CA TYR A 506 -1.47 -40.33 -11.01
C TYR A 506 -2.35 -39.32 -11.72
N ARG A 507 -2.07 -38.97 -12.98
CA ARG A 507 -2.97 -38.13 -13.79
C ARG A 507 -4.33 -38.79 -13.97
N ASN A 508 -4.34 -40.06 -14.40
CA ASN A 508 -5.58 -40.82 -14.59
C ASN A 508 -6.39 -40.94 -13.31
N ARG A 509 -5.73 -40.94 -12.15
CA ARG A 509 -6.37 -40.99 -10.84
C ARG A 509 -6.90 -39.64 -10.36
N TYR A 510 -6.15 -38.56 -10.54
CA TYR A 510 -6.40 -37.27 -9.89
C TYR A 510 -6.84 -36.15 -10.83
N GLU A 511 -6.85 -36.34 -12.15
CA GLU A 511 -7.41 -35.37 -13.11
C GLU A 511 -8.83 -35.73 -13.54
N ASN A 512 -9.60 -36.23 -12.57
CA ASN A 512 -11.01 -36.51 -12.73
C ASN A 512 -11.81 -35.35 -12.14
N ASP A 513 -12.90 -34.99 -12.83
CA ASP A 513 -13.79 -33.93 -12.39
C ASP A 513 -14.33 -34.23 -10.99
N TYR A 514 -14.20 -33.26 -10.10
CA TYR A 514 -14.75 -33.31 -8.76
C TYR A 514 -16.05 -32.50 -8.73
N GLN A 515 -17.17 -33.18 -8.55
CA GLN A 515 -18.44 -32.52 -8.26
C GLN A 515 -18.56 -32.23 -6.77
N ASP A 516 -18.71 -30.97 -6.43
CA ASP A 516 -19.07 -30.57 -5.08
C ASP A 516 -20.54 -30.93 -4.79
N LYS A 517 -20.74 -31.70 -3.73
CA LYS A 517 -22.06 -32.26 -3.39
C LYS A 517 -23.06 -31.20 -2.92
N GLU A 518 -22.58 -30.05 -2.45
CA GLU A 518 -23.42 -28.98 -1.90
C GLU A 518 -23.82 -27.95 -2.95
N SER A 519 -22.98 -27.73 -3.98
CA SER A 519 -23.09 -26.57 -4.87
C SER A 519 -23.29 -26.90 -6.34
N SER A 520 -23.25 -28.17 -6.74
CA SER A 520 -23.26 -28.59 -8.15
C SER A 520 -22.13 -27.98 -8.99
N VAL A 521 -21.12 -27.39 -8.35
CA VAL A 521 -19.90 -26.89 -9.00
C VAL A 521 -19.03 -28.06 -9.40
N THR A 522 -18.51 -28.02 -10.62
CA THR A 522 -17.48 -28.94 -11.12
C THR A 522 -16.10 -28.30 -11.00
N VAL A 523 -15.23 -28.92 -10.21
CA VAL A 523 -13.81 -28.59 -10.15
C VAL A 523 -13.06 -29.50 -11.10
N VAL A 524 -12.34 -28.91 -12.06
CA VAL A 524 -11.55 -29.62 -13.07
C VAL A 524 -10.06 -29.54 -12.70
N PRO A 525 -9.50 -30.55 -12.01
CA PRO A 525 -8.09 -30.57 -11.66
C PRO A 525 -7.19 -30.82 -12.88
N VAL A 526 -6.13 -30.01 -13.02
CA VAL A 526 -5.12 -30.16 -14.08
C VAL A 526 -3.73 -30.00 -13.47
N PHE A 527 -2.89 -31.04 -13.57
CA PHE A 527 -1.52 -30.99 -13.06
C PHE A 527 -0.55 -30.47 -14.11
N VAL A 528 0.37 -29.61 -13.67
CA VAL A 528 1.49 -29.08 -14.45
C VAL A 528 2.80 -29.46 -13.76
N ALA A 529 3.61 -30.26 -14.46
CA ALA A 529 4.94 -30.66 -14.00
C ALA A 529 5.91 -29.48 -14.14
N THR A 530 6.63 -29.16 -13.06
CA THR A 530 7.65 -28.09 -12.99
C THR A 530 9.08 -28.63 -12.88
N GLY A 531 9.23 -29.90 -12.47
CA GLY A 531 10.49 -30.62 -12.36
C GLY A 531 10.78 -31.47 -13.60
N ASN A 532 11.90 -32.21 -13.55
CA ASN A 532 12.37 -33.06 -14.66
C ASN A 532 11.70 -34.43 -14.61
#